data_AF-A0A9P0CYC5-F1
#
_entry.id   AF-A0A9P0CYC5-F1
#
_cell.length_a   1.000
_cell.length_b   1.000
_cell.length_c   1.000
_cell.angle_alpha   90.00
_cell.angle_beta   90.00
_cell.angle_gamma   90.00
#
_symmetry.space_group_name_H-M   'P 1'
#
loop_
_entity.id
_entity.type
_entity.pdbx_description
1 polymer ?
#
loop_
_entity_poly.entity_id
_entity_poly.type
_entity_poly.pdbx_seq_one_letter_code
_entity_poly.pdbx_strand_id
1 'polypeptide(L)'
;MEGKRIEKQKAFKCIAEKFDTTEAEVQRKLHNLRTQANQEWNKIKKRKSGQGTDEIYSSSWEYFESLKFLVDQNMTSGSEDNLVELRKKSLSLSDDLSKEDRERINILRQYQKTAREKDLDVDGRKSYSIDELEERSGSEEENY
;
A
#
# COMPACT_ATOMS: atom_id res chain seq x y z
N MET A 1 -12.75 -7.72 -19.59
CA MET A 1 -11.62 -6.83 -19.96
C MET A 1 -11.98 -5.87 -21.11
N GLU A 2 -12.85 -6.26 -22.04
CA GLU A 2 -13.19 -5.43 -23.23
C GLU A 2 -13.95 -4.12 -22.93
N GLY A 3 -14.83 -4.10 -21.93
CA GLY A 3 -15.65 -2.91 -21.61
C GLY A 3 -14.84 -1.66 -21.23
N LYS A 4 -13.79 -1.83 -20.40
CA LYS A 4 -12.95 -0.71 -19.92
C LYS A 4 -12.20 0.00 -21.06
N ARG A 5 -11.84 -0.73 -22.11
CA ARG A 5 -11.13 -0.20 -23.27
C ARG A 5 -12.05 0.68 -24.11
N ILE A 6 -13.30 0.26 -24.29
CA ILE A 6 -14.33 1.01 -25.00
C ILE A 6 -14.69 2.30 -24.25
N GLU A 7 -14.86 2.22 -22.93
CA GLU A 7 -15.13 3.39 -22.08
C GLU A 7 -14.01 4.42 -22.15
N LYS A 8 -12.75 3.96 -22.10
CA LYS A 8 -11.57 4.83 -22.22
C LYS A 8 -11.51 5.55 -23.58
N GLN A 9 -11.80 4.84 -24.68
CA GLN A 9 -11.85 5.46 -26.01
C GLN A 9 -12.98 6.49 -26.10
N LYS A 10 -14.18 6.17 -25.59
CA LYS A 10 -15.30 7.13 -25.52
C LYS A 10 -14.93 8.38 -24.74
N ALA A 11 -14.21 8.23 -23.62
CA ALA A 11 -13.77 9.37 -22.82
C ALA A 11 -12.79 10.26 -23.59
N PHE A 12 -11.79 9.70 -24.28
CA PHE A 12 -10.88 10.50 -25.10
C PHE A 12 -11.58 11.19 -26.26
N LYS A 13 -12.52 10.51 -26.91
CA LYS A 13 -13.33 11.10 -27.97
C LYS A 13 -14.14 12.29 -27.46
N CYS A 14 -14.82 12.16 -26.32
CA CYS A 14 -15.57 13.25 -25.71
C CYS A 14 -14.69 14.47 -25.38
N ILE A 15 -13.47 14.25 -24.88
CA ILE A 15 -12.52 15.34 -24.61
C ILE A 15 -12.05 15.96 -25.94
N ALA A 16 -11.73 15.15 -26.94
CA ALA A 16 -11.30 15.61 -28.25
C ALA A 16 -12.35 16.52 -28.92
N GLU A 17 -13.62 16.14 -28.85
CA GLU A 17 -14.75 16.95 -29.34
C GLU A 17 -14.89 18.28 -28.59
N LYS A 18 -14.73 18.29 -27.26
CA LYS A 18 -14.84 19.52 -26.46
C LYS A 18 -13.72 20.53 -26.71
N PHE A 19 -12.54 20.06 -27.08
CA PHE A 19 -11.35 20.89 -27.31
C PHE A 19 -11.04 21.10 -28.79
N ASP A 20 -11.95 20.69 -29.69
CA ASP A 20 -11.78 20.75 -31.15
C ASP A 20 -10.42 20.22 -31.61
N THR A 21 -10.10 19.02 -31.16
CA THR A 21 -8.79 18.40 -31.38
C THR A 21 -8.93 16.90 -31.64
N THR A 22 -7.80 16.20 -31.79
CA THR A 22 -7.80 14.75 -32.05
C THR A 22 -7.64 13.95 -30.76
N GLU A 23 -8.16 12.71 -30.74
CA GLU A 23 -7.94 11.79 -29.61
C GLU A 23 -6.44 11.56 -29.34
N ALA A 24 -5.62 11.53 -30.39
CA ALA A 24 -4.17 11.37 -30.29
C ALA A 24 -3.51 12.59 -29.60
N GLU A 25 -3.96 13.80 -29.92
CA GLU A 25 -3.53 15.04 -29.24
C GLU A 25 -3.87 15.01 -27.75
N VAL A 26 -5.10 14.64 -27.41
CA VAL A 26 -5.57 14.52 -26.01
C VAL A 26 -4.71 13.51 -25.24
N GLN A 27 -4.50 12.32 -25.81
CA GLN A 27 -3.70 11.27 -25.17
C GLN A 27 -2.26 11.73 -24.92
N ARG A 28 -1.62 12.38 -25.90
CA ARG A 28 -0.27 12.91 -25.73
C ARG A 28 -0.22 14.02 -24.68
N LYS A 29 -1.15 14.97 -24.69
CA LYS A 29 -1.19 16.05 -23.70
C LYS A 29 -1.39 15.50 -22.28
N LEU A 30 -2.31 14.55 -22.09
CA LEU A 30 -2.52 13.89 -20.80
C LEU A 30 -1.30 13.10 -20.34
N HIS A 31 -0.62 12.42 -21.27
CA HIS A 31 0.64 11.74 -20.96
C HIS A 31 1.71 12.72 -20.47
N ASN A 32 1.90 13.83 -21.19
CA ASN A 32 2.86 14.87 -20.81
C ASN A 32 2.54 15.49 -19.44
N LEU A 33 1.27 15.84 -19.20
CA LEU A 33 0.81 16.38 -17.93
C LEU A 33 1.07 15.41 -16.77
N ARG A 34 0.77 14.11 -16.97
CA ARG A 34 1.04 13.08 -15.96
C ARG A 34 2.52 12.95 -15.66
N THR A 35 3.37 12.94 -16.69
CA THR A 35 4.83 12.85 -16.55
C THR A 35 5.37 14.03 -15.74
N GLN A 36 4.95 15.25 -16.08
CA GLN A 36 5.36 16.47 -15.36
C GLN A 36 4.87 16.48 -13.91
N ALA A 37 3.60 16.11 -13.66
CA ALA A 37 3.03 16.01 -12.32
C ALA A 37 3.78 14.99 -11.44
N ASN A 38 4.14 13.82 -12.00
CA ASN A 38 4.93 12.82 -11.27
C ASN A 38 6.34 13.32 -10.92
N GLN A 39 6.98 14.07 -11.82
CA GLN A 39 8.29 14.66 -11.54
C GLN A 39 8.23 15.67 -10.39
N GLU A 40 7.24 16.55 -10.40
CA GLU A 40 6.99 17.51 -9.31
C GLU A 40 6.69 16.79 -7.99
N TRP A 41 5.85 15.75 -8.02
CA TRP A 41 5.56 14.92 -6.84
C TRP A 41 6.82 14.26 -6.26
N ASN A 42 7.68 13.71 -7.12
CA ASN A 42 8.93 13.09 -6.70
C ASN A 42 9.91 14.10 -6.09
N LYS A 43 9.95 15.35 -6.58
CA LYS A 43 10.75 16.43 -5.97
C LYS A 43 10.27 16.73 -4.55
N ILE A 44 8.95 16.82 -4.35
CA ILE A 44 8.33 17.00 -3.04
C ILE A 44 8.67 15.82 -2.11
N LYS A 45 8.52 14.57 -2.60
CA LYS A 45 8.75 13.36 -1.79
C LYS A 45 10.22 13.20 -1.38
N LYS A 46 11.17 13.43 -2.29
CA LYS A 46 12.61 13.29 -2.01
C LYS A 46 13.11 14.25 -0.93
N ARG A 47 12.61 15.50 -0.91
CA ARG A 47 13.03 16.50 0.09
C ARG A 47 12.47 16.25 1.49
N LYS A 48 11.32 15.58 1.60
CA LYS A 48 10.77 15.13 2.89
C LYS A 48 11.65 14.07 3.58
N SER A 49 12.45 13.32 2.82
CA SER A 49 13.30 12.24 3.35
C SER A 49 14.74 12.73 3.50
N GLY A 50 15.01 13.68 4.41
CA GLY A 50 16.40 14.00 4.82
C GLY A 50 16.75 15.44 5.18
N GLN A 51 15.80 16.38 5.27
CA GLN A 51 16.08 17.75 5.72
C GLN A 51 15.15 18.18 6.85
N GLY A 52 15.70 18.92 7.80
CA GLY A 52 15.01 19.46 8.98
C GLY A 52 13.71 20.16 8.57
N THR A 53 12.64 19.74 9.23
CA THR A 53 11.26 20.14 9.00
C THR A 53 11.09 21.63 9.32
N ASP A 54 11.07 22.50 8.30
CA ASP A 54 10.41 23.81 8.48
C ASP A 54 9.90 24.45 7.17
N GLU A 55 10.42 24.05 6.01
CA GLU A 55 9.90 24.53 4.73
C GLU A 55 9.01 23.47 4.06
N ILE A 56 7.69 23.64 4.19
CA ILE A 56 6.71 22.90 3.38
C ILE A 56 6.91 23.34 1.92
N TYR A 57 7.70 22.57 1.16
CA TYR A 57 7.93 22.86 -0.24
C TYR A 57 6.62 22.79 -1.04
N SER A 58 6.15 23.93 -1.50
CA SER A 58 5.11 24.07 -2.53
C SER A 58 5.75 23.94 -3.91
N SER A 59 5.16 23.13 -4.81
CA SER A 59 5.62 23.11 -6.20
C SER A 59 5.55 24.51 -6.80
N SER A 60 6.58 24.90 -7.56
CA SER A 60 6.60 26.16 -8.32
C SER A 60 5.63 26.13 -9.52
N TRP A 61 5.12 24.94 -9.85
CA TRP A 61 4.19 24.78 -10.96
C TRP A 61 2.77 25.16 -10.53
N GLU A 62 2.28 26.28 -11.07
CA GLU A 62 0.98 26.88 -10.72
C GLU A 62 -0.22 25.92 -10.87
N TYR A 63 -0.15 24.96 -11.80
CA TYR A 63 -1.21 23.98 -12.03
C TYR A 63 -1.04 22.69 -11.23
N PHE A 64 0.03 22.55 -10.45
CA PHE A 64 0.32 21.30 -9.75
C PHE A 64 -0.80 20.91 -8.79
N GLU A 65 -1.36 21.87 -8.05
CA GLU A 65 -2.47 21.63 -7.14
C GLU A 65 -3.69 21.05 -7.87
N SER A 66 -4.05 21.66 -9.01
CA SER A 66 -5.14 21.22 -9.87
C SER A 66 -4.87 19.86 -10.55
N LEU A 67 -3.61 19.41 -10.61
CA LEU A 67 -3.20 18.16 -11.27
C LEU A 67 -2.91 17.02 -10.29
N LYS A 68 -3.10 17.21 -8.98
CA LYS A 68 -2.93 16.16 -7.95
C LYS A 68 -3.74 14.89 -8.24
N PHE A 69 -4.94 15.04 -8.80
CA PHE A 69 -5.80 13.91 -9.17
C PHE A 69 -5.16 12.94 -10.18
N LEU A 70 -4.16 13.39 -10.96
CA LEU A 70 -3.40 12.54 -11.90
C LEU A 70 -2.37 11.66 -11.19
N VAL A 71 -1.93 12.05 -9.99
CA VAL A 71 -0.86 11.40 -9.24
C VAL A 71 -1.43 10.34 -8.28
N ASP A 72 -2.57 10.60 -7.65
CA ASP A 72 -3.19 9.70 -6.66
C ASP A 72 -3.55 8.31 -7.22
N GLN A 73 -3.87 8.22 -8.51
CA GLN A 73 -4.23 6.94 -9.16
C GLN A 73 -3.04 5.96 -9.31
N ASN A 74 -1.81 6.37 -9.00
CA ASN A 74 -0.61 5.51 -9.07
C ASN A 74 -0.28 4.82 -7.75
N MET A 75 -0.93 5.15 -6.64
CA MET A 75 -0.61 4.56 -5.33
C MET A 75 -0.94 3.06 -5.24
N THR A 76 -1.77 2.53 -6.14
CA THR A 76 -2.15 1.11 -6.15
C THR A 76 -1.21 0.21 -6.95
N SER A 77 -0.18 0.74 -7.62
CA SER A 77 0.76 -0.06 -8.43
C SER A 77 2.20 -0.04 -7.91
N GLY A 78 2.47 0.60 -6.77
CA GLY A 78 3.82 0.84 -6.26
C GLY A 78 4.25 -0.05 -5.08
N SER A 79 3.55 -1.14 -4.79
CA SER A 79 3.87 -2.00 -3.63
C SER A 79 4.55 -3.33 -3.99
N GLU A 80 4.63 -3.69 -5.28
CA GLU A 80 5.27 -4.95 -5.70
C GLU A 80 6.79 -4.80 -5.86
N ASP A 81 7.28 -3.71 -6.44
CA ASP A 81 8.72 -3.56 -6.74
C ASP A 81 9.60 -3.48 -5.47
N ASN A 82 9.18 -2.70 -4.48
CA ASN A 82 9.89 -2.63 -3.18
C ASN A 82 9.79 -3.95 -2.41
N LEU A 83 8.68 -4.68 -2.53
CA LEU A 83 8.51 -5.99 -1.86
C LEU A 83 9.39 -7.06 -2.52
N VAL A 84 9.55 -7.03 -3.84
CA VAL A 84 10.45 -7.92 -4.58
C VAL A 84 11.91 -7.63 -4.25
N GLU A 85 12.30 -6.36 -4.12
CA GLU A 85 13.66 -5.98 -3.74
C GLU A 85 13.96 -6.38 -2.28
N LEU A 86 13.04 -6.13 -1.35
CA LEU A 86 13.15 -6.58 0.04
C LEU A 86 13.19 -8.12 0.15
N ARG A 87 12.40 -8.83 -0.66
CA ARG A 87 12.41 -10.30 -0.70
C ARG A 87 13.71 -10.86 -1.25
N LYS A 88 14.26 -10.26 -2.31
CA LYS A 88 15.57 -10.63 -2.87
C LYS A 88 16.70 -10.39 -1.86
N LYS A 89 16.67 -9.25 -1.19
CA LYS A 89 17.64 -8.92 -0.12
C LYS A 89 17.51 -9.88 1.07
N SER A 90 16.29 -10.21 1.47
CA SER A 90 16.04 -11.22 2.51
C SER A 90 16.52 -12.61 2.11
N LEU A 91 16.43 -12.97 0.81
CA LEU A 91 16.90 -14.26 0.31
C LEU A 91 18.42 -14.34 0.36
N SER A 92 19.13 -13.28 -0.07
CA SER A 92 20.60 -13.28 -0.05
C SER A 92 21.17 -13.25 1.37
N LEU A 93 20.54 -12.54 2.31
CA LEU A 93 20.96 -12.56 3.71
C LEU A 93 20.79 -13.94 4.35
N SER A 94 19.83 -14.74 3.89
CA SER A 94 19.61 -16.07 4.45
C SER A 94 20.73 -17.06 4.09
N ASP A 95 21.45 -16.82 3.00
CA ASP A 95 22.53 -17.69 2.51
C ASP A 95 23.82 -17.57 3.32
N ASP A 96 24.04 -16.45 4.00
CA ASP A 96 25.21 -16.21 4.87
C ASP A 96 24.99 -16.61 6.34
N LEU A 97 23.79 -17.05 6.72
CA LEU A 97 23.48 -17.43 8.11
C LEU A 97 23.99 -18.84 8.44
N SER A 98 24.56 -19.01 9.64
CA SER A 98 24.96 -20.32 10.16
C SER A 98 23.77 -21.31 10.16
N LYS A 99 24.05 -22.62 10.10
CA LYS A 99 23.01 -23.66 10.16
C LYS A 99 22.11 -23.51 11.39
N GLU A 100 22.71 -23.11 12.52
CA GLU A 100 22.00 -22.84 13.78
C GLU A 100 21.03 -21.66 13.71
N ASP A 101 21.38 -20.58 12.99
CA ASP A 101 20.51 -19.40 12.90
C ASP A 101 19.32 -19.65 11.98
N ARG A 102 19.50 -20.45 10.92
CA ARG A 102 18.38 -20.92 10.08
C ARG A 102 17.44 -21.83 10.87
N GLU A 103 17.98 -22.67 11.74
CA GLU A 103 17.20 -23.55 12.60
C GLU A 103 16.38 -22.75 13.62
N ARG A 104 16.98 -21.74 14.26
CA ARG A 104 16.25 -20.80 15.15
C ARG A 104 15.11 -20.08 14.44
N ILE A 105 15.33 -19.61 13.21
CA ILE A 105 14.29 -18.95 12.40
C ILE A 105 13.16 -19.92 12.06
N ASN A 106 13.48 -21.15 11.67
CA ASN A 106 12.47 -22.17 11.36
C ASN A 106 11.64 -22.57 12.59
N ILE A 107 12.27 -22.69 13.75
CA ILE A 107 11.60 -22.97 15.02
C ILE A 107 10.63 -21.83 15.37
N LEU A 108 11.08 -20.57 15.31
CA LEU A 108 10.21 -19.40 15.59
C LEU A 108 9.01 -19.34 14.64
N ARG A 109 9.22 -19.67 13.36
CA ARG A 109 8.15 -19.71 12.36
C ARG A 109 7.11 -20.78 12.67
N GLN A 110 7.53 -21.95 13.16
CA GLN A 110 6.64 -23.02 13.58
C GLN A 110 5.85 -22.63 14.85
N TYR A 111 6.49 -21.96 15.81
CA TYR A 111 5.80 -21.44 17.00
C TYR A 111 4.74 -20.39 16.63
N GLN A 112 5.05 -19.45 15.74
CA GLN A 112 4.07 -18.45 15.26
C GLN A 112 2.90 -19.09 14.50
N LYS A 113 3.17 -20.13 13.70
CA LYS A 113 2.14 -20.87 12.96
C LYS A 113 1.20 -21.61 13.92
N THR A 114 1.76 -22.28 14.93
CA THR A 114 0.97 -23.03 15.92
C THR A 114 0.22 -22.12 16.90
N ALA A 115 0.75 -20.93 17.23
CA ALA A 115 0.03 -19.92 18.02
C ALA A 115 -1.21 -19.39 17.28
N ARG A 116 -1.09 -19.16 15.97
CA ARG A 116 -2.20 -18.72 15.12
C ARG A 116 -3.26 -19.80 14.89
N GLU A 117 -2.87 -21.08 14.89
CA GLU A 117 -3.79 -22.22 14.78
C GLU A 117 -4.49 -22.55 16.12
N LYS A 118 -4.04 -21.97 17.24
CA LYS A 118 -4.58 -22.24 18.59
C LYS A 118 -5.27 -21.03 19.24
N ASP A 119 -5.44 -19.91 18.52
CA ASP A 119 -5.95 -18.62 19.05
C ASP A 119 -5.31 -18.22 20.40
N LEU A 120 -3.99 -18.44 20.50
CA LEU A 120 -3.19 -18.10 21.67
C LEU A 120 -2.43 -16.80 21.41
N ASP A 121 -2.48 -15.88 22.37
CA ASP A 121 -1.74 -14.62 22.34
C ASP A 121 -0.24 -14.90 22.46
N VAL A 122 0.61 -13.91 22.12
CA VAL A 122 2.09 -14.02 22.13
C VAL A 122 2.67 -14.49 23.47
N ASP A 123 1.95 -14.30 24.59
CA ASP A 123 2.30 -14.74 25.95
C ASP A 123 1.72 -16.11 26.35
N GLY A 124 1.10 -16.85 25.41
CA GLY A 124 0.57 -18.20 25.65
C GLY A 124 -0.70 -18.24 26.49
N ARG A 125 -1.42 -17.12 26.62
CA ARG A 125 -2.76 -17.09 27.23
C ARG A 125 -3.83 -17.30 26.14
N LYS A 126 -4.86 -18.09 26.48
CA LYS A 126 -6.00 -18.36 25.61
C LYS A 126 -6.84 -17.09 25.48
N SER A 127 -6.97 -16.59 24.25
CA SER A 127 -7.88 -15.49 23.97
C SER A 127 -9.30 -16.08 24.08
N TYR A 128 -10.07 -15.62 25.07
CA TYR A 128 -11.50 -15.88 25.15
C TYR A 128 -12.22 -14.73 24.45
N SER A 129 -13.23 -15.05 23.65
CA SER A 129 -14.08 -14.01 23.07
C SER A 129 -14.87 -13.34 24.19
N ILE A 130 -15.14 -12.03 24.06
CA ILE A 130 -15.85 -11.25 25.10
C ILE A 130 -17.23 -11.85 25.43
N ASP A 131 -17.85 -12.49 24.44
CA ASP A 131 -19.15 -13.16 24.53
C ASP A 131 -19.10 -14.41 25.42
N GLU A 132 -17.95 -15.11 25.53
CA GLU A 132 -17.79 -16.28 26.42
C GLU A 132 -17.61 -15.90 27.90
N LEU A 133 -17.26 -14.63 28.19
CA LEU A 133 -17.09 -14.15 29.56
C LEU A 133 -18.41 -13.71 30.21
N GLU A 134 -19.44 -13.37 29.41
CA GLU A 134 -20.76 -13.00 29.93
C GLU A 134 -21.60 -14.23 30.34
N GLU A 135 -21.48 -15.38 29.68
CA GLU A 135 -22.23 -16.60 30.04
C GLU A 135 -21.83 -17.19 31.40
N ARG A 136 -20.65 -16.84 31.91
CA ARG A 136 -20.18 -17.33 33.22
C ARG A 136 -20.52 -16.41 34.40
N SER A 137 -21.08 -15.23 34.15
CA SER A 137 -21.50 -14.29 35.19
C SER A 137 -22.98 -14.45 35.60
N GLY A 138 -23.74 -15.34 34.96
CA GLY A 138 -25.20 -15.42 35.11
C GLY A 138 -25.76 -16.59 35.93
N SER A 139 -24.94 -17.39 36.62
CA SER A 139 -25.41 -18.60 37.32
C SER A 139 -24.84 -18.77 38.72
N GLU A 140 -24.87 -17.71 39.54
CA GLU A 140 -24.77 -17.82 40.99
C GLU A 140 -25.74 -16.84 41.68
N GLU A 141 -27.04 -17.00 41.48
CA GLU A 141 -28.04 -16.47 42.42
C GLU A 141 -29.38 -17.20 42.22
N GLU A 142 -29.55 -18.33 42.93
CA GLU A 142 -30.82 -18.75 43.55
C GLU A 142 -30.59 -20.07 44.31
N ASN A 143 -30.02 -19.93 45.51
CA ASN A 143 -30.25 -20.88 46.60
C ASN A 143 -31.27 -20.22 47.53
N TYR A 144 -32.47 -20.80 47.62
CA TYR A 144 -33.23 -20.78 48.87
C TYR A 144 -33.94 -22.12 49.06
#